data_AF-A0A5C5SSE3-F1
#
_entry.id   AF-A0A5C5SSE3-F1
#
_cell.length_a   1.000
_cell.length_b   1.000
_cell.length_c   1.000
_cell.angle_alpha   90.00
_cell.angle_beta   90.00
_cell.angle_gamma   90.00
#
_symmetry.space_group_name_H-M   'P 1'
#
loop_
_entity.id
_entity.type
_entity.pdbx_description
1 polymer ?
#
loop_
_entity_poly.entity_id
_entity_poly.type
_entity_poly.pdbx_seq_one_letter_code
_entity_poly.pdbx_strand_id
1 'polypeptide(L)' 'MALISCPECARQISDKAIVCVGCGVPLKAEGSRWTFGKVAGTWVLASTADTLIRGVVFIVAAAVVAVVALLVSGRHG' A
#
# COMPACT_ATOMS: atom_id res chain seq x y z
N MET A 1 19.14 31.56 -8.54
CA MET A 1 17.73 31.11 -8.58
C MET A 1 17.80 29.58 -8.71
N ALA A 2 17.32 28.80 -7.75
CA ALA A 2 17.49 27.35 -7.77
C ALA A 2 16.19 26.69 -8.26
N LEU A 3 16.24 26.00 -9.40
CA LEU A 3 15.11 25.17 -9.79
C LEU A 3 15.26 23.82 -9.09
N ILE A 4 14.22 23.39 -8.38
CA ILE A 4 14.10 22.06 -7.80
C ILE A 4 13.37 21.13 -8.78
N SER A 5 13.71 19.86 -8.78
CA SER A 5 12.93 18.86 -9.51
C SER A 5 11.73 18.44 -8.67
N CYS A 6 10.52 18.55 -9.20
CA CYS A 6 9.35 18.00 -8.56
C CYS A 6 9.54 16.49 -8.43
N PRO A 7 9.37 15.93 -7.23
CA PRO A 7 9.62 14.51 -7.03
C PRO A 7 8.58 13.58 -7.68
N GLU A 8 7.39 14.11 -8.02
CA GLU A 8 6.31 13.30 -8.62
C GLU A 8 6.41 13.25 -10.15
N CYS A 9 6.76 14.36 -10.80
CA CYS A 9 6.80 14.44 -12.26
C CYS A 9 8.18 14.78 -12.85
N ALA A 10 9.22 14.85 -12.02
CA ALA A 10 10.59 15.23 -12.38
C ALA A 10 10.74 16.57 -13.10
N ARG A 11 9.70 17.41 -13.11
CA ARG A 11 9.72 18.70 -13.78
C ARG A 11 10.50 19.73 -12.96
N GLN A 12 11.28 20.58 -13.63
CA GLN A 12 12.03 21.64 -12.98
C GLN A 12 11.12 22.82 -12.63
N ILE A 13 11.04 23.17 -11.36
CA ILE A 13 10.17 24.22 -10.81
C ILE A 13 10.98 25.09 -9.84
N SER A 14 10.59 26.34 -9.66
CA SER A 14 11.25 27.26 -8.73
C SER A 14 11.21 26.74 -7.28
N ASP A 15 12.31 26.91 -6.55
CA ASP A 15 12.43 26.59 -5.11
C ASP A 15 11.40 27.30 -4.22
N LYS A 16 10.77 28.36 -4.72
CA LYS A 16 9.70 29.12 -4.05
C LYS A 16 8.28 28.67 -4.42
N ALA A 17 8.11 27.73 -5.34
CA ALA A 17 6.78 27.35 -5.81
C ALA A 17 6.04 26.54 -4.73
N ILE A 18 4.86 27.02 -4.35
CA ILE A 18 3.98 26.34 -3.38
C ILE A 18 3.32 25.11 -4.00
N VAL A 19 3.16 25.10 -5.33
CA VAL A 19 2.53 24.03 -6.11
C VAL A 19 3.32 23.81 -7.39
N CYS A 20 3.50 22.54 -7.76
CA CYS A 20 4.10 22.16 -9.02
C CYS A 20 3.20 22.55 -10.21
N VAL A 21 3.69 23.38 -11.13
CA VAL A 21 2.95 23.74 -12.37
C VAL A 21 2.82 22.59 -13.37
N GLY A 22 3.62 21.53 -13.23
CA GLY A 22 3.59 20.35 -14.09
C GLY A 22 2.45 19.37 -13.77
N CYS A 23 2.37 18.90 -12.53
CA CYS A 23 1.38 17.90 -12.10
C CYS A 23 0.35 18.42 -11.09
N GLY A 24 0.46 19.67 -10.61
CA GLY A 24 -0.49 20.26 -9.65
C GLY A 24 -0.28 19.86 -8.18
N VAL A 25 0.77 19.09 -7.85
CA VAL A 25 1.03 18.67 -6.46
C VAL A 25 1.55 19.84 -5.60
N PRO A 26 1.05 20.04 -4.36
CA PRO A 26 1.57 21.06 -3.46
C PRO A 26 2.98 20.69 -2.97
N LEU A 27 3.93 21.61 -3.12
CA LEU A 27 5.36 21.46 -2.81
C LEU A 27 5.80 22.20 -1.52
N LYS A 28 4.86 22.84 -0.81
CA LYS A 28 5.04 23.73 0.37
C LYS A 28 6.47 23.83 0.89
N ALA A 29 7.10 24.95 0.53
CA ALA A 29 8.47 25.34 0.88
C ALA A 29 8.73 25.34 2.40
N GLU A 30 10.02 25.20 2.73
CA GLU A 30 10.67 25.26 4.05
C GLU A 30 10.24 24.22 5.10
N GLY A 31 11.04 23.13 5.17
CA GLY A 31 11.07 22.21 6.31
C GLY A 31 10.65 20.77 5.99
N SER A 32 11.50 20.03 5.27
CA SER A 32 11.64 18.56 5.29
C SER A 32 10.51 17.74 5.95
N ARG A 33 9.35 17.67 5.29
CA ARG A 33 8.25 16.75 5.66
C ARG A 33 7.89 15.76 4.55
N TRP A 34 8.76 15.60 3.56
CA TRP A 34 8.53 14.72 2.43
C TRP A 34 9.10 13.32 2.69
N THR A 35 8.43 12.56 3.58
CA THR A 35 8.39 11.07 3.61
C THR A 35 7.59 10.49 4.79
N PHE A 36 7.39 11.24 5.88
CA PHE A 36 6.90 10.63 7.14
C PHE A 36 5.38 10.38 7.22
N GLY A 37 4.58 10.87 6.26
CA GLY A 37 3.11 10.74 6.32
C GLY A 37 2.52 9.43 5.80
N LYS A 38 3.28 8.63 5.02
CA LYS A 38 2.74 7.43 4.32
C LYS A 38 3.10 6.10 4.99
N VAL A 39 3.82 6.12 6.11
CA VAL A 39 4.17 4.90 6.86
C VAL A 39 3.54 4.87 8.25
N ALA A 40 3.24 6.02 8.86
CA ALA A 40 2.62 6.07 10.18
C ALA A 40 1.08 5.89 10.17
N GLY A 41 0.39 6.31 9.10
CA GLY A 41 -1.08 6.26 9.03
C GLY A 41 -1.67 4.96 8.46
N THR A 42 -0.89 4.19 7.70
CA THR A 42 -1.41 3.09 6.87
C THR A 42 -1.38 1.73 7.56
N TRP A 43 -0.51 1.51 8.56
CA TRP A 43 -0.41 0.21 9.23
C TRP A 43 -1.44 0.00 10.33
N VAL A 44 -1.90 1.07 11.01
CA VAL A 44 -2.90 0.92 12.07
C VAL A 44 -4.31 0.70 11.48
N LEU A 45 -4.66 1.32 10.35
CA LEU A 45 -5.97 1.11 9.70
C LEU A 45 -6.07 -0.12 8.78
N ALA A 46 -4.96 -0.67 8.28
CA ALA A 46 -4.98 -1.91 7.50
C ALA A 46 -5.00 -3.19 8.37
N SER A 47 -4.77 -3.06 9.68
CA SER A 47 -4.63 -4.20 10.60
C SER A 47 -5.90 -5.01 10.82
N THR A 48 -7.10 -4.45 10.57
CA THR A 48 -8.37 -5.19 10.62
C THR A 48 -8.74 -5.88 9.32
N ALA A 49 -8.22 -5.41 8.17
CA ALA A 49 -8.46 -6.04 6.88
C ALA A 49 -7.60 -7.31 6.69
N ASP A 50 -6.37 -7.30 7.20
CA ASP A 50 -5.47 -8.47 7.14
C ASP A 50 -6.02 -9.67 7.93
N THR A 51 -6.66 -9.45 9.08
CA THR A 51 -7.25 -10.54 9.88
C THR A 51 -8.41 -11.25 9.17
N LEU A 52 -9.23 -10.51 8.42
CA LEU A 52 -10.33 -11.10 7.63
C LEU A 52 -9.81 -11.89 6.43
N ILE A 53 -8.79 -11.37 5.73
CA ILE A 53 -8.19 -12.05 4.57
C ILE A 53 -7.50 -13.34 5.02
N ARG A 54 -6.68 -13.28 6.08
CA ARG A 54 -6.01 -14.48 6.63
C ARG A 54 -7.01 -15.52 7.12
N GLY A 55 -8.11 -15.08 7.75
CA GLY A 55 -9.20 -15.96 8.17
C GLY A 55 -9.85 -16.69 7.00
N VAL A 56 -10.25 -15.97 5.95
CA VAL A 56 -10.87 -16.57 4.75
C VAL A 56 -9.92 -17.55 4.06
N VAL A 57 -8.64 -17.17 3.90
CA VAL A 57 -7.62 -18.06 3.30
C VAL A 57 -7.45 -19.34 4.10
N PHE A 58 -7.42 -19.26 5.43
CA PHE A 58 -7.29 -20.45 6.28
C PHE A 58 -8.52 -21.36 6.20
N ILE A 59 -9.73 -20.81 6.17
CA ILE A 59 -10.98 -21.58 6.02
C ILE A 59 -11.01 -22.28 4.66
N VAL A 60 -10.67 -21.59 3.57
CA VAL A 60 -10.63 -22.18 2.23
C VAL A 60 -9.59 -23.30 2.17
N ALA A 61 -8.40 -23.10 2.73
CA ALA A 61 -7.36 -24.13 2.78
C ALA A 61 -7.81 -25.36 3.57
N ALA A 62 -8.42 -25.18 4.75
CA ALA A 62 -8.93 -26.29 5.56
C ALA A 62 -10.04 -27.07 4.84
N ALA A 63 -10.97 -26.37 4.17
CA ALA A 63 -12.02 -27.00 3.38
C ALA A 63 -11.47 -27.83 2.22
N VAL A 64 -10.48 -27.30 1.49
CA VAL A 64 -9.80 -28.04 0.41
C VAL A 64 -9.12 -29.30 0.94
N VAL A 65 -8.38 -29.19 2.05
CA VAL A 65 -7.71 -30.35 2.67
C VAL A 65 -8.72 -31.41 3.12
N ALA A 66 -9.84 -31.00 3.72
CA ALA A 66 -10.89 -31.91 4.14
C ALA A 66 -11.54 -32.64 2.95
N VAL A 67 -11.85 -31.93 1.86
CA VAL A 67 -12.41 -32.53 0.64
C VAL A 67 -11.42 -33.53 0.03
N VAL A 68 -10.14 -33.17 -0.07
CA VAL A 68 -9.10 -34.07 -0.59
C VAL A 68 -8.97 -35.32 0.30
N ALA A 69 -8.98 -35.16 1.63
CA ALA A 69 -8.92 -36.28 2.56
C ALA A 69 -10.13 -37.22 2.42
N LEU A 70 -11.35 -36.67 2.25
CA LEU A 70 -12.55 -37.47 2.03
C LEU A 70 -12.52 -38.21 0.68
N LEU A 71 -12.05 -37.56 -0.38
CA LEU A 71 -11.89 -38.19 -1.70
C LEU A 71 -10.82 -39.30 -1.70
N VAL A 72 -9.76 -39.13 -0.90
CA VAL A 72 -8.73 -40.17 -0.73
C VAL A 72 -9.27 -41.35 0.08
N SER A 73 -9.92 -41.10 1.23
CA SER A 73 -10.51 -42.16 2.06
C SER A 73 -11.60 -42.93 1.32
N GLY A 74 -12.44 -42.26 0.55
CA GLY A 74 -13.48 -42.90 -0.27
C GLY A 74 -12.94 -43.69 -1.47
N ARG A 75 -11.66 -43.53 -1.84
CA ARG A 75 -11.00 -44.33 -2.87
C ARG A 75 -10.28 -45.56 -2.31
N HIS A 76 -10.16 -45.67 -0.99
CA HIS A 76 -9.51 -46.77 -0.29
C HIS A 76 -10.48 -47.80 0.33
N GLY A 77 -11.79 -47.58 0.25
CA GLY A 77 -12.84 -48.52 0.68
C GLY A 77 -13.61 -49.09 -0.50
#